data_AF-A0A2N6G723-F1
#
_entry.id   AF-A0A2N6G723-F1
#
_cell.length_a   1.000
_cell.length_b   1.000
_cell.length_c   1.000
_cell.angle_alpha   90.00
_cell.angle_beta   90.00
_cell.angle_gamma   90.00
#
_symmetry.space_group_name_H-M   'P 1'
#
loop_
_entity.id
_entity.type
_entity.pdbx_description
1 polymer ?
#
loop_
_entity_poly.entity_id
_entity_poly.type
_entity_poly.pdbx_seq_one_letter_code
_entity_poly.pdbx_strand_id
1 'polypeptide(L)'
;MISSVSSGIDFNAILSGTSAVARNSLSYEQQQIIDDTLLNYDSNSLSQRDAQEIVAAFQDANIRPSKQLSDAMSSLGFDAKEVGDLAGVGPASQNVAGHIGRMPPPPPPQNSSEDEEEDEEYYNTVQTLMDSLFNNEKDETTNSLNTISDYTSRVLNLNDESKQDLINLFDKYSSNASGYSQDEANTLVKSYLSEMLNYSKNYNHSSFYA
;
A
#
# COMPACT_ATOMS: atom_id res chain seq x y z
N MET A 1 -8.31 68.27 -11.45
CA MET A 1 -8.77 66.94 -11.88
C MET A 1 -7.59 66.21 -12.50
N ILE A 2 -7.05 65.21 -11.81
CA ILE A 2 -6.26 64.13 -12.40
C ILE A 2 -6.48 62.94 -11.47
N SER A 3 -7.15 61.93 -12.01
CA SER A 3 -7.58 60.74 -11.30
C SER A 3 -6.41 59.82 -11.03
N SER A 4 -6.44 59.25 -9.82
CA SER A 4 -5.76 58.06 -9.39
C SER A 4 -5.95 56.90 -10.35
N VAL A 5 -4.90 56.13 -10.64
CA VAL A 5 -4.97 54.67 -10.73
C VAL A 5 -3.60 54.11 -10.30
N SER A 6 -3.60 53.51 -9.10
CA SER A 6 -2.62 52.53 -8.68
C SER A 6 -2.96 51.22 -9.40
N SER A 7 -2.02 50.63 -10.11
CA SER A 7 -2.15 49.27 -10.63
C SER A 7 -0.82 48.57 -10.41
N GLY A 8 -0.69 48.01 -9.21
CA GLY A 8 0.20 46.88 -8.99
C GLY A 8 -0.27 45.76 -9.90
N ILE A 9 0.61 45.34 -10.80
CA ILE A 9 0.38 44.17 -11.64
C ILE A 9 0.63 42.96 -10.74
N ASP A 10 -0.45 42.38 -10.23
CA ASP A 10 -0.44 41.08 -9.57
C ASP A 10 -0.12 39.99 -10.61
N PHE A 11 1.12 39.51 -10.59
CA PHE A 11 1.64 38.47 -11.48
C PHE A 11 1.10 37.04 -11.17
N ASN A 12 0.08 36.91 -10.32
CA ASN A 12 -0.42 35.62 -9.82
C ASN A 12 -1.71 35.12 -10.50
N ALA A 13 -2.19 35.80 -11.56
CA ALA A 13 -3.49 35.49 -12.20
C ALA A 13 -3.41 34.92 -13.63
N ILE A 14 -2.21 34.70 -14.20
CA ILE A 14 -2.06 34.21 -15.59
C ILE A 14 -1.88 32.67 -15.68
N LEU A 15 -1.72 31.97 -14.56
CA LEU A 15 -1.51 30.51 -14.56
C LEU A 15 -2.71 29.70 -14.08
N SER A 16 -3.93 30.13 -14.38
CA SER A 16 -5.13 29.32 -14.08
C SER A 16 -6.20 29.55 -15.12
N GLY A 17 -6.24 28.68 -16.14
CA GLY A 17 -7.31 28.75 -17.12
C GLY A 17 -7.17 27.89 -18.36
N THR A 18 -6.97 26.58 -18.24
CA THR A 18 -7.58 25.64 -19.20
C THR A 18 -8.18 24.46 -18.45
N SER A 19 -9.45 24.64 -18.09
CA SER A 19 -10.53 23.67 -17.92
C SER A 19 -10.17 22.27 -18.45
N ALA A 20 -10.05 21.24 -17.60
CA ALA A 20 -11.14 20.65 -16.81
C ALA A 20 -12.46 20.61 -17.61
N VAL A 21 -12.42 20.03 -18.81
CA VAL A 21 -13.61 19.42 -19.39
C VAL A 21 -13.83 18.14 -18.60
N ALA A 22 -14.69 18.21 -17.59
CA ALA A 22 -15.31 17.04 -16.99
C ALA A 22 -16.07 16.30 -18.09
N ARG A 23 -15.37 15.41 -18.81
CA ARG A 23 -16.04 14.40 -19.60
C ARG A 23 -16.58 13.42 -18.56
N ASN A 24 -17.90 13.31 -18.46
CA ASN A 24 -18.59 12.20 -17.79
C ASN A 24 -18.32 10.87 -18.52
N SER A 25 -17.15 10.73 -19.13
CA SER A 25 -16.73 9.60 -19.92
C SER A 25 -15.52 8.94 -19.28
N LEU A 26 -15.59 7.64 -19.02
CA LEU A 26 -14.43 6.85 -18.60
C LEU A 26 -13.33 6.98 -19.68
N SER A 27 -12.09 7.22 -19.24
CA SER A 27 -10.92 7.11 -20.10
C SER A 27 -10.74 5.66 -20.58
N TYR A 28 -10.06 5.46 -21.71
CA TYR A 28 -9.70 4.11 -22.18
C TYR A 28 -8.93 3.32 -21.11
N GLU A 29 -8.03 4.00 -20.41
CA GLU A 29 -7.27 3.45 -19.28
C GLU A 29 -8.18 3.03 -18.12
N GLN A 30 -9.18 3.85 -17.80
CA GLN A 30 -10.16 3.51 -16.76
C GLN A 30 -11.04 2.32 -17.16
N GLN A 31 -11.37 2.18 -18.45
CA GLN A 31 -12.09 1.01 -18.97
C GLN A 31 -11.24 -0.26 -18.87
N GLN A 32 -9.96 -0.19 -19.24
CA GLN A 32 -9.02 -1.30 -19.08
C GLN A 32 -8.91 -1.73 -17.61
N ILE A 33 -8.77 -0.79 -16.69
CA ILE A 33 -8.71 -1.10 -15.25
C ILE A 33 -10.01 -1.77 -14.78
N ILE A 34 -11.18 -1.33 -15.25
CA ILE A 34 -12.47 -1.97 -14.92
C ILE A 34 -12.50 -3.41 -15.42
N ASP A 35 -12.10 -3.64 -16.67
CA ASP A 35 -12.08 -4.97 -17.27
C ASP A 35 -11.08 -5.88 -16.53
N ASP A 36 -9.84 -5.43 -16.34
CA ASP A 36 -8.79 -6.19 -15.69
C ASP A 36 -9.14 -6.51 -14.23
N THR A 37 -9.70 -5.55 -13.49
CA THR A 37 -10.13 -5.77 -12.10
C THR A 37 -11.24 -6.81 -12.06
N LEU A 38 -12.29 -6.64 -12.87
CA LEU A 38 -13.49 -7.48 -12.79
C LEU A 38 -13.30 -8.88 -13.39
N LEU A 39 -12.35 -9.08 -14.30
CA LEU A 39 -11.97 -10.41 -14.81
C LEU A 39 -11.43 -11.35 -13.73
N ASN A 40 -10.90 -10.80 -12.63
CA ASN A 40 -10.40 -11.58 -11.50
C ASN A 40 -11.51 -12.07 -10.55
N TYR A 41 -12.75 -11.60 -10.72
CA TYR A 41 -13.87 -11.90 -9.82
C TYR A 41 -15.01 -12.63 -10.56
N ASP A 42 -15.87 -13.32 -9.80
CA ASP A 42 -17.08 -13.94 -10.34
C ASP A 42 -18.32 -13.13 -9.95
N SER A 43 -19.01 -12.60 -10.97
CA SER A 43 -20.28 -11.88 -10.82
C SER A 43 -21.37 -12.66 -10.06
N ASN A 44 -21.35 -14.00 -10.07
CA ASN A 44 -22.35 -14.84 -9.41
C ASN A 44 -22.01 -15.16 -7.94
N SER A 45 -20.78 -14.88 -7.51
CA SER A 45 -20.26 -15.25 -6.19
C SER A 45 -19.44 -14.13 -5.57
N LEU A 46 -19.96 -12.90 -5.63
CA LEU A 46 -19.29 -11.74 -5.05
C LEU A 46 -19.45 -11.70 -3.53
N SER A 47 -18.35 -11.68 -2.79
CA SER A 47 -18.38 -11.46 -1.35
C SER A 47 -18.29 -9.97 -0.99
N GLN A 48 -18.62 -9.64 0.26
CA GLN A 48 -18.45 -8.28 0.80
C GLN A 48 -17.00 -7.79 0.70
N ARG A 49 -16.02 -8.69 0.90
CA ARG A 49 -14.61 -8.36 0.79
C ARG A 49 -14.23 -8.04 -0.66
N ASP A 50 -14.66 -8.87 -1.60
CA ASP A 50 -14.39 -8.67 -3.03
C ASP A 50 -14.99 -7.34 -3.50
N ALA A 51 -16.20 -7.01 -3.06
CA ALA A 51 -16.84 -5.73 -3.36
C ALA A 51 -16.04 -4.53 -2.83
N GLN A 52 -15.48 -4.63 -1.62
CA GLN A 52 -14.63 -3.59 -1.05
C GLN A 52 -13.34 -3.42 -1.83
N GLU A 53 -12.71 -4.51 -2.24
CA GLU A 53 -11.47 -4.51 -3.05
C GLU A 53 -11.73 -3.91 -4.43
N ILE A 54 -12.82 -4.28 -5.11
CA ILE A 54 -13.23 -3.71 -6.40
C ILE A 54 -13.47 -2.20 -6.28
N VAL A 55 -14.18 -1.76 -5.25
CA VAL A 55 -14.46 -0.34 -5.02
C VAL A 55 -13.19 0.43 -4.67
N ALA A 56 -12.28 -0.17 -3.90
CA ALA A 56 -10.99 0.43 -3.58
C ALA A 56 -10.14 0.61 -4.86
N ALA A 57 -10.04 -0.42 -5.70
CA ALA A 57 -9.33 -0.35 -6.99
C ALA A 57 -9.92 0.73 -7.91
N PHE A 58 -11.24 0.90 -7.93
CA PHE A 58 -11.88 1.96 -8.70
C PHE A 58 -11.63 3.34 -8.10
N GLN A 59 -11.62 3.48 -6.78
CA GLN A 59 -11.28 4.75 -6.13
C GLN A 59 -9.82 5.14 -6.39
N ASP A 60 -8.91 4.18 -6.34
CA ASP A 60 -7.48 4.35 -6.61
C ASP A 60 -7.24 4.82 -8.06
N ALA A 61 -7.90 4.17 -9.03
CA ALA A 61 -7.91 4.57 -10.43
C ALA A 61 -8.72 5.85 -10.73
N ASN A 62 -9.17 6.57 -9.70
CA ASN A 62 -10.00 7.77 -9.78
C ASN A 62 -11.27 7.58 -10.64
N ILE A 63 -11.80 6.35 -10.62
CA ILE A 63 -13.02 5.93 -11.30
C ILE A 63 -14.19 6.27 -10.40
N ARG A 64 -14.87 7.36 -10.75
CA ARG A 64 -16.00 7.85 -9.98
C ARG A 64 -17.25 7.00 -10.27
N PRO A 65 -18.10 6.75 -9.27
CA PRO A 65 -19.43 6.18 -9.49
C PRO A 65 -20.19 7.00 -10.53
N SER A 66 -20.48 6.37 -11.67
CA SER A 66 -21.12 7.01 -12.81
C SER A 66 -21.97 6.00 -13.56
N LYS A 67 -22.90 6.50 -14.38
CA LYS A 67 -23.73 5.64 -15.22
C LYS A 67 -22.87 4.77 -16.14
N GLN A 68 -21.77 5.31 -16.67
CA GLN A 68 -20.90 4.56 -17.57
C GLN A 68 -20.13 3.44 -16.87
N LEU A 69 -19.71 3.65 -15.62
CA LEU A 69 -19.15 2.58 -14.80
C LEU A 69 -20.19 1.47 -14.63
N SER A 70 -21.43 1.82 -14.31
CA SER A 70 -22.52 0.85 -14.20
C SER A 70 -22.76 0.07 -15.50
N ASP A 71 -22.71 0.75 -16.65
CA ASP A 71 -22.90 0.12 -17.97
C ASP A 71 -21.71 -0.81 -18.32
N ALA A 72 -20.47 -0.43 -17.96
CA ALA A 72 -19.28 -1.26 -18.14
C ALA A 72 -19.31 -2.51 -17.25
N MET A 73 -19.63 -2.34 -15.96
CA MET A 73 -19.80 -3.44 -15.01
C MET A 73 -20.90 -4.40 -15.44
N SER A 74 -22.05 -3.87 -15.89
CA SER A 74 -23.17 -4.69 -16.35
C SER A 74 -22.82 -5.49 -17.62
N SER A 75 -21.93 -4.98 -18.47
CA SER A 75 -21.44 -5.71 -19.65
C SER A 75 -20.61 -6.94 -19.28
N LEU A 76 -19.98 -6.91 -18.09
CA LEU A 76 -19.21 -8.01 -17.51
C LEU A 76 -20.04 -8.87 -16.55
N GLY A 77 -21.34 -8.59 -16.40
CA GLY A 77 -22.25 -9.33 -15.53
C GLY A 77 -22.32 -8.82 -14.08
N PHE A 78 -21.60 -7.77 -13.72
CA PHE A 78 -21.60 -7.19 -12.38
C PHE A 78 -22.64 -6.07 -12.25
N ASP A 79 -23.44 -6.08 -11.17
CA ASP A 79 -24.31 -4.95 -10.82
C ASP A 79 -23.53 -3.96 -9.94
N ALA A 80 -23.23 -2.78 -10.48
CA ALA A 80 -22.53 -1.72 -9.76
C ALA A 80 -23.25 -1.29 -8.47
N LYS A 81 -24.58 -1.40 -8.42
CA LYS A 81 -25.36 -1.11 -7.22
C LYS A 81 -25.14 -2.20 -6.17
N GLU A 82 -25.18 -3.47 -6.56
CA GLU A 82 -24.94 -4.60 -5.65
C GLU A 82 -23.52 -4.55 -5.09
N VAL A 83 -22.52 -4.31 -5.94
CA VAL A 83 -21.12 -4.11 -5.54
C VAL A 83 -21.00 -2.95 -4.55
N GLY A 84 -21.64 -1.80 -4.84
CA GLY A 84 -21.61 -0.63 -3.94
C GLY A 84 -22.33 -0.86 -2.61
N ASP A 85 -23.43 -1.62 -2.61
CA ASP A 85 -24.19 -1.98 -1.41
C ASP A 85 -23.38 -2.95 -0.53
N LEU A 86 -22.73 -3.95 -1.14
CA LEU A 86 -21.83 -4.88 -0.45
C LEU A 86 -20.59 -4.18 0.12
N ALA A 87 -19.99 -3.26 -0.64
CA ALA A 87 -18.86 -2.46 -0.20
C ALA A 87 -19.21 -1.42 0.87
N GLY A 88 -20.51 -1.16 1.11
CA GLY A 88 -20.97 -0.16 2.07
C GLY A 88 -20.78 1.28 1.63
N VAL A 89 -20.56 1.52 0.32
CA VAL A 89 -20.34 2.86 -0.27
C VAL A 89 -21.59 3.43 -0.94
N GLY A 90 -22.72 2.71 -0.86
CA GLY A 90 -24.00 3.13 -1.43
C GLY A 90 -24.52 4.46 -0.86
N PRO A 91 -25.25 5.27 -1.65
CA PRO A 91 -25.69 6.63 -1.29
C PRO A 91 -26.82 6.69 -0.24
N ALA A 92 -26.95 5.70 0.65
CA ALA A 92 -28.04 5.63 1.62
C ALA A 92 -27.71 4.94 2.95
N SER A 93 -26.44 4.91 3.41
CA SER A 93 -26.17 4.62 4.83
C SER A 93 -26.24 5.90 5.68
N GLN A 94 -27.41 6.53 5.62
CA GLN A 94 -27.86 7.50 6.61
C GLN A 94 -29.02 6.81 7.35
N ASN A 95 -28.80 6.49 8.63
CA ASN A 95 -29.71 5.87 9.60
C ASN A 95 -29.56 4.36 9.85
N VAL A 96 -28.49 3.97 10.56
CA VAL A 96 -28.68 3.16 11.77
C VAL A 96 -27.86 3.78 12.90
N ALA A 97 -28.56 4.24 13.93
CA ALA A 97 -28.02 4.93 15.09
C ALA A 97 -27.26 3.98 16.02
N GLY A 98 -26.06 4.37 16.47
CA GLY A 98 -25.37 3.62 17.52
C GLY A 98 -23.90 3.95 17.80
N HIS A 99 -23.60 5.20 18.20
CA HIS A 99 -22.49 5.56 19.10
C HIS A 99 -21.01 5.47 18.64
N ILE A 100 -20.47 6.67 18.40
CA ILE A 100 -19.16 7.23 18.81
C ILE A 100 -17.84 6.61 18.30
N GLY A 101 -17.22 7.31 17.36
CA GLY A 101 -15.78 7.23 17.09
C GLY A 101 -15.38 8.33 16.11
N ARG A 102 -14.80 9.41 16.63
CA ARG A 102 -14.37 10.58 15.86
C ARG A 102 -13.32 10.17 14.84
N MET A 103 -13.54 10.45 13.55
CA MET A 103 -12.46 10.40 12.56
C MET A 103 -11.42 11.47 12.91
N PRO A 104 -10.12 11.13 13.00
CA PRO A 104 -9.04 12.08 13.20
C PRO A 104 -8.93 13.03 11.99
N PRO A 105 -8.34 14.23 12.16
CA PRO A 105 -8.13 15.15 11.05
C PRO A 105 -7.21 14.51 9.99
N PRO A 106 -7.37 14.88 8.71
CA PRO A 106 -6.56 14.35 7.63
C PRO A 106 -5.09 14.76 7.82
N PRO A 107 -4.13 13.85 7.57
CA PRO A 107 -2.73 14.21 7.47
C PRO A 107 -2.50 15.17 6.29
N PRO A 108 -1.50 16.07 6.37
CA PRO A 108 -1.16 16.96 5.27
C PRO A 108 -0.73 16.17 4.03
N PRO A 109 -0.95 16.72 2.81
CA PRO A 109 -0.58 16.05 1.57
C PRO A 109 0.94 15.94 1.51
N GLN A 110 1.47 14.71 1.57
CA GLN A 110 2.84 14.45 1.19
C GLN A 110 2.92 14.26 -0.31
N ASN A 111 3.77 15.10 -0.86
CA ASN A 111 4.25 15.20 -2.22
C ASN A 111 4.69 13.84 -2.78
N SER A 112 4.42 13.68 -4.07
CA SER A 112 4.79 12.58 -4.96
C SER A 112 6.19 12.00 -4.73
N SER A 113 6.24 10.69 -4.49
CA SER A 113 7.37 9.77 -4.74
C SER A 113 6.77 8.39 -5.09
N GLU A 114 6.27 8.23 -6.32
CA GLU A 114 5.63 7.01 -6.83
C GLU A 114 6.61 5.84 -7.10
N ASP A 115 7.70 5.72 -6.33
CA ASP A 115 8.67 4.61 -6.44
C ASP A 115 9.15 4.08 -5.06
N GLU A 116 8.57 4.52 -3.93
CA GLU A 116 9.08 4.20 -2.58
C GLU A 116 8.08 3.42 -1.69
N GLU A 117 6.84 3.16 -2.13
CA GLU A 117 5.80 2.54 -1.27
C GLU A 117 6.03 1.04 -1.01
N GLU A 118 6.66 0.31 -1.92
CA GLU A 118 7.00 -1.12 -1.74
C GLU A 118 8.10 -1.32 -0.66
N ASP A 119 8.96 -0.30 -0.49
CA ASP A 119 10.06 -0.34 0.47
C ASP A 119 9.57 -0.09 1.92
N GLU A 120 8.49 0.67 2.13
CA GLU A 120 7.96 0.94 3.48
C GLU A 120 7.29 -0.28 4.11
N GLU A 121 6.48 -1.04 3.36
CA GLU A 121 5.86 -2.26 3.88
C GLU A 121 6.92 -3.33 4.19
N TYR A 122 7.93 -3.45 3.31
CA TYR A 122 9.08 -4.32 3.53
C TYR A 122 9.88 -3.89 4.77
N TYR A 123 10.14 -2.59 4.96
CA TYR A 123 10.83 -2.04 6.13
C TYR A 123 10.09 -2.38 7.43
N ASN A 124 8.77 -2.18 7.46
CA ASN A 124 7.95 -2.50 8.64
C ASN A 124 7.93 -4.01 8.94
N THR A 125 7.91 -4.84 7.91
CA THR A 125 7.96 -6.31 8.03
C THR A 125 9.30 -6.77 8.60
N VAL A 126 10.41 -6.28 8.04
CA VAL A 126 11.78 -6.57 8.52
C VAL A 126 11.98 -6.08 9.94
N GLN A 127 11.47 -4.89 10.27
CA GLN A 127 11.59 -4.34 11.62
C GLN A 127 10.84 -5.20 12.65
N THR A 128 9.60 -5.58 12.36
CA THR A 128 8.80 -6.46 13.22
C THR A 128 9.44 -7.83 13.39
N LEU A 129 10.02 -8.37 12.31
CA LEU A 129 10.77 -9.61 12.32
C LEU A 129 11.99 -9.54 13.26
N MET A 130 12.84 -8.51 13.09
CA MET A 130 14.03 -8.36 13.92
C MET A 130 13.65 -8.17 15.39
N ASP A 131 12.62 -7.37 15.66
CA ASP A 131 12.10 -7.17 17.01
C ASP A 131 11.63 -8.50 17.63
N SER A 132 10.88 -9.32 16.89
CA SER A 132 10.45 -10.65 17.33
C SER A 132 11.62 -11.62 17.56
N LEU A 133 12.64 -11.62 16.71
CA LEU A 133 13.81 -12.51 16.84
C LEU A 133 14.68 -12.15 18.04
N PHE A 134 14.90 -10.86 18.28
CA PHE A 134 15.85 -10.37 19.27
C PHE A 134 15.22 -10.00 20.63
N ASN A 135 13.92 -9.68 20.71
CA ASN A 135 13.24 -9.42 22.00
C ASN A 135 12.97 -10.68 22.85
N ASN A 136 13.21 -11.88 22.32
CA ASN A 136 13.11 -13.11 23.10
C ASN A 136 14.34 -13.37 23.99
N GLU A 137 15.46 -12.68 23.77
CA GLU A 137 16.64 -12.80 24.62
C GLU A 137 16.56 -11.78 25.78
N LYS A 138 16.46 -12.31 27.00
CA LYS A 138 16.30 -11.59 28.27
C LYS A 138 17.51 -10.73 28.70
N ASP A 139 18.44 -10.43 27.80
CA ASP A 139 19.73 -9.82 28.15
C ASP A 139 19.92 -8.41 27.54
N GLU A 140 20.15 -7.45 28.43
CA GLU A 140 20.80 -6.14 28.28
C GLU A 140 20.49 -5.34 26.98
N THR A 141 19.36 -4.65 27.06
CA THR A 141 18.67 -3.66 26.19
C THR A 141 19.50 -2.65 25.36
N THR A 142 20.83 -2.63 25.41
CA THR A 142 21.67 -1.61 24.73
C THR A 142 22.54 -2.17 23.61
N ASN A 143 22.99 -3.43 23.70
CA ASN A 143 23.72 -4.10 22.62
C ASN A 143 22.76 -4.66 21.56
N SER A 144 21.58 -5.12 21.98
CA SER A 144 20.54 -5.65 21.10
C SER A 144 20.00 -4.59 20.14
N LEU A 145 19.84 -3.33 20.58
CA LEU A 145 19.35 -2.25 19.71
C LEU A 145 20.31 -1.90 18.56
N ASN A 146 21.61 -1.82 18.84
CA ASN A 146 22.62 -1.59 17.80
C ASN A 146 22.69 -2.79 16.84
N THR A 147 22.61 -4.00 17.39
CA THR A 147 22.61 -5.23 16.61
C THR A 147 21.39 -5.28 15.69
N ILE A 148 20.18 -5.08 16.23
CA ILE A 148 18.93 -5.01 15.47
C ILE A 148 19.04 -3.95 14.36
N SER A 149 19.52 -2.75 14.67
CA SER A 149 19.68 -1.68 13.67
C SER A 149 20.64 -2.06 12.55
N ASP A 150 21.77 -2.72 12.87
CA ASP A 150 22.73 -3.18 11.88
C ASP A 150 22.16 -4.29 10.98
N TYR A 151 21.43 -5.24 11.58
CA TYR A 151 20.76 -6.31 10.84
C TYR A 151 19.66 -5.74 9.94
N THR A 152 18.78 -4.87 10.46
CA THR A 152 17.75 -4.19 9.65
C THR A 152 18.38 -3.46 8.47
N SER A 153 19.42 -2.65 8.70
CA SER A 153 20.08 -1.88 7.64
C SER A 153 20.70 -2.76 6.55
N ARG A 154 21.26 -3.91 6.93
CA ARG A 154 21.86 -4.84 5.96
C ARG A 154 20.79 -5.62 5.19
N VAL A 155 19.71 -6.02 5.86
CA VAL A 155 18.58 -6.72 5.23
C VAL A 155 17.90 -5.83 4.18
N LEU A 156 17.75 -4.53 4.46
CA LEU A 156 17.19 -3.58 3.49
C LEU A 156 18.02 -3.45 2.21
N ASN A 157 19.34 -3.63 2.31
CA ASN A 157 20.26 -3.55 1.17
C ASN A 157 20.40 -4.88 0.39
N LEU A 158 19.70 -5.93 0.80
CA LEU A 158 19.68 -7.20 0.08
C LEU A 158 18.98 -7.05 -1.29
N ASN A 159 19.28 -7.97 -2.20
CA ASN A 159 18.55 -8.13 -3.44
C ASN A 159 17.18 -8.80 -3.19
N ASP A 160 16.25 -8.62 -4.12
CA ASP A 160 14.85 -9.06 -3.92
C ASP A 160 14.71 -10.56 -3.72
N GLU A 161 15.59 -11.38 -4.34
CA GLU A 161 15.65 -12.83 -4.13
C GLU A 161 15.98 -13.16 -2.66
N SER A 162 17.01 -12.53 -2.11
CA SER A 162 17.44 -12.75 -0.72
C SER A 162 16.41 -12.19 0.27
N LYS A 163 15.77 -11.06 -0.06
CA LYS A 163 14.67 -10.50 0.73
C LYS A 163 13.51 -11.49 0.86
N GLN A 164 13.11 -12.11 -0.25
CA GLN A 164 12.01 -13.09 -0.28
C GLN A 164 12.37 -14.39 0.44
N ASP A 165 13.59 -14.89 0.27
CA ASP A 165 14.07 -16.08 0.98
C ASP A 165 14.01 -15.92 2.50
N LEU A 166 14.35 -14.72 3.01
CA LEU A 166 14.28 -14.39 4.42
C LEU A 166 12.84 -14.33 4.94
N ILE A 167 11.91 -13.75 4.18
CA ILE A 167 10.48 -13.71 4.52
C ILE A 167 9.90 -15.13 4.55
N ASN A 168 10.16 -15.92 3.52
CA ASN A 168 9.68 -17.31 3.43
C ASN A 168 10.20 -18.17 4.57
N LEU A 169 11.47 -17.99 4.93
CA LEU A 169 12.06 -18.68 6.07
C LEU A 169 11.37 -18.29 7.37
N PHE A 170 11.17 -16.99 7.60
CA PHE A 170 10.49 -16.53 8.79
C PHE A 170 9.07 -17.05 8.87
N ASP A 171 8.26 -16.92 7.81
CA ASP A 171 6.88 -17.40 7.79
C ASP A 171 6.78 -18.90 8.07
N LYS A 172 7.72 -19.67 7.50
CA LYS A 172 7.85 -21.10 7.75
C LYS A 172 8.09 -21.41 9.23
N TYR A 173 9.03 -20.74 9.88
CA TYR A 173 9.40 -21.02 11.28
C TYR A 173 8.53 -20.29 12.32
N SER A 174 7.86 -19.20 11.95
CA SER A 174 6.85 -18.51 12.76
C SER A 174 5.50 -19.22 12.73
N SER A 175 5.19 -19.93 11.66
CA SER A 175 4.02 -20.79 11.60
C SER A 175 4.21 -22.02 12.51
N ASN A 176 3.21 -22.31 13.36
CA ASN A 176 3.13 -23.48 14.26
C ASN A 176 3.28 -24.86 13.56
N ALA A 177 3.46 -24.87 12.23
CA ALA A 177 3.60 -26.07 11.40
C ALA A 177 5.00 -26.71 11.45
N SER A 178 6.01 -26.01 11.97
CA SER A 178 7.41 -26.43 11.88
C SER A 178 7.86 -27.48 12.90
N GLY A 179 7.08 -27.74 13.96
CA GLY A 179 7.42 -28.74 14.99
C GLY A 179 8.63 -28.41 15.87
N TYR A 180 9.29 -27.27 15.65
CA TYR A 180 10.37 -26.73 16.48
C TYR A 180 9.82 -25.83 17.58
N SER A 181 10.50 -25.76 18.73
CA SER A 181 10.21 -24.75 19.74
C SER A 181 10.48 -23.34 19.18
N GLN A 182 9.79 -22.33 19.69
CA GLN A 182 9.99 -20.94 19.27
C GLN A 182 11.45 -20.47 19.45
N ASP A 183 12.12 -20.97 20.49
CA ASP A 183 13.55 -20.69 20.73
C ASP A 183 14.47 -21.35 19.67
N GLU A 184 14.14 -22.57 19.25
CA GLU A 184 14.89 -23.30 18.22
C GLU A 184 14.68 -22.69 16.84
N ALA A 185 13.44 -22.32 16.53
CA ALA A 185 13.06 -21.58 15.33
C ALA A 185 13.82 -20.25 15.24
N ASN A 186 13.81 -19.45 16.31
CA ASN A 186 14.53 -18.18 16.37
C ASN A 186 16.04 -18.37 16.20
N THR A 187 16.61 -19.42 16.78
CA THR A 187 18.05 -19.74 16.64
C THR A 187 18.41 -20.09 15.20
N LEU A 188 17.59 -20.90 14.53
CA LEU A 188 17.79 -21.26 13.12
C LEU A 188 17.66 -20.05 12.20
N VAL A 189 16.64 -19.22 12.40
CA VAL A 189 16.43 -17.99 11.61
C VAL A 189 17.58 -17.01 11.81
N LYS A 190 18.07 -16.81 13.04
CA LYS A 190 19.25 -15.98 13.32
C LYS A 190 20.52 -16.49 12.64
N SER A 191 20.75 -17.81 12.65
CA SER A 191 21.91 -18.41 11.99
C SER A 191 21.87 -18.18 10.49
N TYR A 192 20.72 -18.43 9.87
CA TYR A 192 20.54 -18.24 8.43
C TYR A 192 20.63 -16.77 8.02
N LEU A 193 20.02 -15.86 8.80
CA LEU A 193 20.13 -14.43 8.59
C LEU A 193 21.60 -13.98 8.59
N SER A 194 22.37 -14.41 9.58
CA SER A 194 23.80 -14.07 9.68
C SER A 194 24.59 -14.56 8.47
N GLU A 195 24.27 -15.78 8.00
CA GLU A 195 24.87 -16.38 6.82
C GLU A 195 24.53 -15.60 5.53
N MET A 196 23.24 -15.30 5.31
CA MET A 196 22.76 -14.52 4.18
C MET A 196 23.40 -13.14 4.11
N LEU A 197 23.54 -12.45 5.25
CA LEU A 197 24.17 -11.14 5.32
C LEU A 197 25.69 -11.17 5.13
N ASN A 198 26.35 -12.32 5.27
CA ASN A 198 27.79 -12.42 5.05
C ASN A 198 28.14 -12.54 3.55
N TYR A 199 27.20 -12.97 2.71
CA TYR A 199 27.42 -13.12 1.27
C TYR A 199 27.20 -11.80 0.53
N SER A 200 28.29 -11.18 0.05
CA SER A 200 28.22 -9.93 -0.73
C SER A 200 27.37 -10.03 -2.00
N LYS A 201 27.20 -11.24 -2.55
CA LYS A 201 26.37 -11.50 -3.73
C LYS A 201 24.87 -11.31 -3.48
N ASN A 202 24.46 -11.37 -2.21
CA ASN A 202 23.07 -11.23 -1.79
C ASN A 202 22.64 -9.77 -1.69
N TYR A 203 23.56 -8.82 -1.90
CA TYR A 203 23.29 -7.39 -1.87
C TYR A 203 23.09 -6.85 -3.28
N ASN A 204 22.31 -5.79 -3.38
CA ASN A 204 22.21 -5.03 -4.62
C ASN A 204 23.58 -4.46 -5.00
N HIS A 205 24.21 -5.02 -6.04
CA HIS A 205 25.45 -4.48 -6.60
C HIS A 205 25.13 -3.14 -7.27
N SER A 206 25.22 -2.07 -6.50
CA SER A 206 25.25 -0.72 -7.05
C SER A 206 26.52 -0.59 -7.90
N SER A 207 26.36 -0.78 -9.19
CA SER A 207 27.42 -0.53 -10.17
C SER A 207 27.56 0.99 -10.30
N PHE A 208 28.24 1.62 -9.36
CA PHE A 208 28.72 2.98 -9.57
C PHE A 208 29.85 2.88 -10.59
N TYR A 209 29.68 3.55 -11.74
CA TYR A 209 30.52 3.61 -12.95
C TYR A 209 30.15 2.68 -14.12
N ALA A 210 29.50 3.27 -15.13
CA ALA A 210 29.88 3.16 -16.54
C ALA A 210 29.56 4.48 -17.25
#